data_AF-A0A938Y9H2-F1
#
_entry.id   AF-A0A938Y9H2-F1
#
_cell.length_a   1.000
_cell.length_b   1.000
_cell.length_c   1.000
_cell.angle_alpha   90.00
_cell.angle_beta   90.00
_cell.angle_gamma   90.00
#
_symmetry.space_group_name_H-M   'P 1'
#
loop_
_entity.id
_entity.type
_entity.pdbx_description
1 polymer ?
#
loop_
_entity_poly.entity_id
_entity_poly.type
_entity_poly.pdbx_seq_one_letter_code
_entity_poly.pdbx_strand_id
1 'polypeptide(L)'
;MRPRLLALAGAVLLCIFVWLAMDNPSIDHGRHGEDTYDCLAPYDTALNGADNIPGGEPDPVNDDTVAASCREAGRERFRLAAAAGIAGVVVLLGAAGTGIAGHRRTRHAGRDRRAGRV
;
A
#
# COMPACT_ATOMS: atom_id res chain seq x y z
N MET A 1 0.44 2.62 24.45
CA MET A 1 -0.50 2.55 23.31
C MET A 1 -1.26 1.22 23.33
N ARG A 2 -2.56 1.22 23.02
CA ARG A 2 -3.36 -0.02 22.99
C ARG A 2 -2.98 -0.83 21.74
N PRO A 3 -2.69 -2.14 21.84
CA PRO A 3 -2.29 -2.96 20.69
C PRO A 3 -3.34 -2.98 19.57
N ARG A 4 -4.62 -2.75 19.92
CA ARG A 4 -5.73 -2.58 18.97
C ARG A 4 -5.56 -1.36 18.05
N LEU A 5 -5.02 -0.24 18.55
CA LEU A 5 -4.78 0.95 17.75
C LEU A 5 -3.64 0.72 16.75
N LEU A 6 -2.59 0.02 17.17
CA LEU A 6 -1.49 -0.38 16.28
C LEU A 6 -1.99 -1.36 15.21
N ALA A 7 -2.81 -2.34 15.59
CA ALA A 7 -3.40 -3.28 14.62
C ALA A 7 -4.26 -2.56 13.57
N LEU A 8 -5.09 -1.60 14.00
CA LEU A 8 -5.89 -0.77 13.08
C LEU A 8 -5.01 0.08 12.16
N ALA A 9 -3.98 0.74 12.71
CA ALA A 9 -3.04 1.54 11.91
C ALA A 9 -2.32 0.68 10.86
N GLY A 10 -1.86 -0.52 11.24
CA GLY A 10 -1.24 -1.47 10.32
C GLY A 10 -2.20 -1.95 9.22
N ALA A 11 -3.46 -2.23 9.57
CA ALA A 11 -4.49 -2.59 8.60
C ALA A 11 -4.80 -1.46 7.62
N VAL A 12 -4.92 -0.22 8.10
CA VAL A 12 -5.12 0.96 7.24
C VAL A 12 -3.97 1.14 6.27
N LEU A 13 -2.72 0.99 6.71
CA LEU A 13 -1.54 1.06 5.85
C LEU A 13 -1.54 -0.03 4.76
N LEU A 14 -2.01 -1.24 5.07
CA LEU A 14 -2.18 -2.30 4.06
C LEU A 14 -3.31 -1.99 3.07
N CYS A 15 -4.43 -1.41 3.52
CA CYS A 15 -5.48 -0.96 2.61
C CYS A 15 -4.97 0.13 1.66
N ILE A 16 -4.17 1.07 2.17
CA ILE A 16 -3.53 2.11 1.35
C ILE A 16 -2.56 1.49 0.34
N PHE A 17 -1.76 0.50 0.74
CA PHE A 17 -0.90 -0.25 -0.19
C PHE A 17 -1.70 -0.88 -1.34
N VAL A 18 -2.77 -1.63 -1.01
CA VAL A 18 -3.60 -2.30 -2.02
C VAL A 18 -4.25 -1.28 -2.95
N TRP A 19 -4.78 -0.18 -2.40
CA TRP A 19 -5.39 0.89 -3.18
C TRP A 19 -4.37 1.53 -4.12
N LEU A 20 -3.20 1.94 -3.63
CA LEU A 20 -2.15 2.55 -4.47
C LEU A 20 -1.58 1.60 -5.54
N ALA A 21 -1.62 0.29 -5.31
CA ALA A 21 -1.12 -0.70 -6.27
C ALA A 21 -2.13 -0.98 -7.40
N MET A 22 -3.43 -0.87 -7.13
CA MET A 22 -4.50 -1.20 -8.08
C MET A 22 -5.21 0.02 -8.69
N ASP A 23 -5.11 1.20 -8.08
CA ASP A 23 -5.76 2.42 -8.57
C ASP A 23 -4.94 3.06 -9.70
N ASN A 24 -5.54 3.09 -10.89
CA ASN A 24 -4.98 3.67 -12.11
C ASN A 24 -4.65 5.16 -11.89
N PRO A 25 -3.40 5.60 -12.08
CA PRO A 25 -3.09 7.02 -12.05
C PRO A 25 -3.61 7.69 -13.32
N SER A 26 -4.25 8.84 -13.15
CA SER A 26 -4.60 9.74 -14.26
C SER A 26 -3.50 10.79 -14.46
N ILE A 27 -3.18 11.11 -15.71
CA ILE A 27 -2.31 12.23 -16.07
C ILE A 27 -3.07 13.27 -16.90
N ASP A 28 -2.84 14.55 -16.63
CA ASP A 28 -3.39 15.63 -17.44
C ASP A 28 -2.65 15.72 -18.77
N HIS A 29 -3.39 15.71 -19.86
CA HIS A 29 -2.91 16.10 -21.18
C HIS A 29 -3.78 17.23 -21.75
N GLY A 30 -3.16 18.05 -22.58
CA GLY A 30 -3.77 19.25 -23.14
C GLY A 30 -3.22 20.53 -22.50
N ARG A 31 -3.20 21.60 -23.30
CA ARG A 31 -2.62 22.91 -22.92
C ARG A 31 -3.31 23.58 -21.72
N HIS A 32 -4.44 23.04 -21.27
CA HIS A 32 -5.27 23.57 -20.18
C HIS A 32 -5.84 22.52 -19.21
N GLY A 33 -5.34 21.27 -19.22
CA GLY A 33 -5.79 20.23 -18.27
C GLY A 33 -7.22 19.71 -18.51
N GLU A 34 -7.70 19.78 -19.75
CA GLU A 34 -9.07 19.35 -20.12
C GLU A 34 -9.17 17.85 -20.49
N ASP A 35 -8.06 17.17 -20.83
CA ASP A 35 -8.08 15.75 -21.20
C ASP A 35 -7.23 14.93 -20.21
N THR A 36 -7.88 14.25 -19.25
CA THR A 36 -7.19 13.30 -18.36
C THR A 36 -7.10 11.92 -19.00
N TYR A 37 -5.89 11.37 -19.10
CA TYR A 37 -5.69 9.97 -19.52
C TYR A 37 -5.55 9.08 -18.30
N ASP A 38 -6.35 8.01 -18.26
CA ASP A 38 -6.18 6.92 -17.30
C ASP A 38 -5.05 6.00 -17.78
N CYS A 39 -3.95 5.98 -17.03
CA CYS A 39 -2.86 5.03 -17.25
C CYS A 39 -3.23 3.65 -16.72
N LEU A 40 -2.51 2.62 -17.16
CA LEU A 40 -2.67 1.27 -16.62
C LEU A 40 -2.24 1.20 -15.14
N ALA A 41 -2.80 0.24 -14.40
CA ALA A 41 -2.52 0.08 -12.98
C ALA A 41 -1.01 -0.12 -12.74
N PRO A 42 -0.44 0.43 -11.64
CA PRO A 42 0.96 0.23 -11.28
C PRO A 42 1.33 -1.24 -11.13
N TYR A 43 0.41 -2.09 -10.66
CA TYR A 43 0.64 -3.53 -10.55
C TYR A 43 0.82 -4.21 -11.91
N ASP A 44 -0.01 -3.89 -12.91
CA ASP A 44 0.06 -4.51 -14.24
C ASP A 44 1.31 -4.10 -15.02
N THR A 45 1.79 -2.89 -14.78
CA THR A 45 3.00 -2.38 -15.41
C THR A 45 4.27 -2.89 -14.74
N ALA A 46 4.28 -2.95 -13.40
CA ALA A 46 5.45 -3.38 -12.64
C ALA A 46 5.64 -4.90 -12.59
N LEU A 47 4.55 -5.69 -12.58
CA LEU A 47 4.64 -7.17 -12.54
C LEU A 47 4.35 -7.85 -13.87
N ASN A 48 3.41 -7.34 -14.67
CA ASN A 48 2.96 -8.02 -15.89
C ASN A 48 3.59 -7.44 -17.17
N GLY A 49 4.42 -6.39 -17.06
CA GLY A 49 5.09 -5.77 -18.20
C GLY A 49 4.13 -5.25 -19.26
N ALA A 50 2.89 -4.94 -18.88
CA ALA A 50 1.89 -4.45 -19.79
C ALA A 50 2.27 -3.07 -20.31
N ASP A 51 2.10 -2.86 -21.62
CA ASP A 51 2.35 -1.56 -22.24
C ASP A 51 1.33 -0.53 -21.74
N ASN A 52 1.83 0.65 -21.38
CA ASN A 52 1.06 1.74 -20.80
C ASN A 52 0.34 2.60 -21.85
N ILE A 53 0.12 2.05 -23.05
CA ILE A 53 -0.57 2.76 -24.13
C ILE A 53 -2.06 2.82 -23.76
N PRO A 54 -2.65 4.02 -23.62
CA PRO A 54 -4.07 4.15 -23.31
C PRO A 54 -4.94 3.41 -24.33
N GLY A 55 -6.04 2.80 -23.88
CA GLY A 55 -7.00 2.17 -24.78
C GLY A 55 -7.78 3.22 -25.59
N GLY A 56 -7.42 3.38 -26.86
CA GLY A 56 -8.02 4.32 -27.82
C GLY A 56 -7.04 4.56 -28.98
N GLU A 57 -7.54 4.92 -30.17
CA GLU A 57 -6.71 5.13 -31.37
C GLU A 57 -5.58 6.13 -31.06
N PRO A 58 -4.30 5.72 -31.11
CA PRO A 58 -3.19 6.59 -30.72
C PRO A 58 -3.02 7.72 -31.74
N ASP A 59 -2.79 8.93 -31.23
CA ASP A 59 -2.35 10.06 -32.06
C ASP A 59 -0.81 9.90 -32.22
N PRO A 60 -0.32 9.50 -33.40
CA PRO A 60 1.00 8.88 -33.60
C PRO A 60 2.21 9.78 -33.31
N VAL A 61 1.98 11.03 -32.90
CA VAL A 61 3.01 12.04 -32.64
C VAL A 61 3.39 12.11 -31.15
N ASN A 62 2.56 11.60 -30.23
CA ASN A 62 2.76 11.77 -28.79
C ASN A 62 2.85 10.46 -27.96
N ASP A 63 2.69 9.29 -28.57
CA ASP A 63 2.61 7.99 -27.89
C ASP A 63 3.78 7.71 -26.94
N ASP A 64 5.02 7.97 -27.37
CA ASP A 64 6.20 7.70 -26.55
C ASP A 64 6.28 8.61 -25.31
N THR A 65 5.79 9.84 -25.43
CA THR A 65 5.83 10.83 -24.34
C THR A 65 4.72 10.56 -23.31
N VAL A 66 3.53 10.19 -23.78
CA VAL A 66 2.41 9.76 -22.93
C VAL A 66 2.78 8.48 -22.17
N ALA A 67 3.30 7.48 -22.88
CA ALA A 67 3.73 6.22 -22.29
C ALA A 67 4.89 6.38 -21.29
N ALA A 68 5.82 7.31 -21.53
CA ALA A 68 6.88 7.64 -20.57
C ALA A 68 6.31 8.28 -19.29
N SER A 69 5.37 9.22 -19.43
CA SER A 69 4.72 9.92 -18.32
C SER A 69 3.89 8.95 -17.45
N CYS A 70 3.13 8.05 -18.07
CA CYS A 70 2.40 7.00 -17.37
C CYS A 70 3.35 6.03 -16.62
N ARG A 71 4.51 5.67 -17.21
CA ARG A 71 5.52 4.83 -16.54
C ARG A 71 6.17 5.51 -15.35
N GLU A 72 6.31 6.83 -15.37
CA GLU A 72 6.87 7.59 -14.25
C GLU A 72 5.86 7.72 -13.11
N ALA A 73 4.61 8.09 -13.43
CA ALA A 73 3.52 8.16 -12.47
C ALA A 73 3.25 6.80 -11.79
N GLY A 74 3.26 5.70 -12.56
CA GLY A 74 3.13 4.35 -12.03
C GLY A 74 4.27 3.95 -11.08
N ARG A 75 5.53 4.31 -11.42
CA ARG A 75 6.70 4.03 -10.55
C ARG A 75 6.63 4.79 -9.23
N GLU A 76 6.21 6.04 -9.25
CA GLU A 76 6.07 6.83 -8.02
C GLU A 76 4.96 6.28 -7.12
N ARG A 77 3.79 5.96 -7.68
CA ARG A 77 2.71 5.31 -6.93
C ARG A 77 3.13 3.96 -6.37
N PHE A 78 3.84 3.13 -7.14
CA PHE A 78 4.31 1.82 -6.65
C PHE A 78 5.32 1.95 -5.50
N ARG A 79 6.22 2.94 -5.52
CA ARG A 79 7.14 3.21 -4.40
C ARG A 79 6.39 3.60 -3.14
N LEU A 80 5.39 4.48 -3.26
CA LEU A 80 4.53 4.88 -2.14
C LEU A 80 3.72 3.69 -1.61
N ALA A 81 3.18 2.86 -2.51
CA ALA A 81 2.50 1.62 -2.16
C ALA A 81 3.44 0.70 -1.36
N ALA A 82 4.62 0.40 -1.89
CA ALA A 82 5.59 -0.49 -1.25
C ALA A 82 6.00 0.03 0.15
N ALA A 83 6.24 1.33 0.30
CA ALA A 83 6.53 1.94 1.58
C ALA A 83 5.37 1.77 2.59
N ALA A 84 4.13 2.02 2.16
CA ALA A 84 2.94 1.81 2.98
C ALA A 84 2.77 0.33 3.38
N GLY A 85 3.00 -0.61 2.45
CA GLY A 85 2.92 -2.04 2.68
C GLY A 85 3.94 -2.52 3.73
N ILE A 86 5.21 -2.14 3.58
CA ILE A 86 6.28 -2.46 4.53
C ILE A 86 5.95 -1.89 5.92
N ALA A 87 5.56 -0.61 5.99
CA ALA A 87 5.19 0.03 7.24
C ALA A 87 4.00 -0.69 7.91
N GLY A 88 2.98 -1.06 7.15
CA GLY A 88 1.82 -1.82 7.62
C GLY A 88 2.22 -3.15 8.26
N VAL A 89 3.07 -3.93 7.58
CA VAL A 89 3.58 -5.22 8.10
C VAL A 89 4.36 -5.03 9.41
N VAL A 90 5.29 -4.07 9.46
CA VAL A 90 6.10 -3.79 10.65
C VAL A 90 5.21 -3.42 11.85
N VAL A 91 4.22 -2.56 11.63
CA VAL A 91 3.27 -2.14 12.68
C VAL A 91 2.43 -3.33 13.18
N LEU A 92 1.96 -4.20 12.28
CA LEU A 92 1.20 -5.40 12.65
C LEU A 92 2.04 -6.38 13.47
N LEU A 93 3.29 -6.61 13.08
CA LEU A 93 4.20 -7.46 13.84
C LEU A 93 4.47 -6.89 15.24
N GLY A 94 4.64 -5.57 15.36
CA GLY A 94 4.75 -4.89 16.65
C GLY A 94 3.50 -5.04 17.52
N ALA A 95 2.30 -4.92 16.93
CA ALA A 95 1.04 -5.14 17.62
C ALA A 95 0.90 -6.58 18.13
N ALA A 96 1.25 -7.57 17.30
CA ALA A 96 1.24 -8.98 17.67
C ALA A 96 2.22 -9.28 18.81
N GLY A 97 3.46 -8.78 18.71
CA GLY A 97 4.49 -8.96 19.73
C GLY A 97 4.09 -8.39 21.09
N THR A 98 3.53 -7.18 21.11
CA THR A 98 3.04 -6.54 22.35
C THR A 98 1.83 -7.27 22.95
N GLY A 99 0.93 -7.79 22.10
CA GLY A 99 -0.20 -8.62 22.53
C GLY A 99 0.25 -9.93 23.19
N ILE A 100 1.17 -10.66 22.57
CA ILE A 100 1.71 -11.94 23.09
C ILE A 100 2.44 -11.70 24.41
N ALA A 101 3.29 -10.68 24.48
CA ALA A 101 4.03 -10.34 25.69
C ALA A 101 3.09 -9.96 26.85
N GLY A 102 2.03 -9.20 26.57
CA GLY A 102 1.00 -8.87 27.56
C GLY A 102 0.27 -10.10 28.08
N HIS A 103 -0.13 -11.01 27.19
CA HIS A 103 -0.83 -12.25 27.55
C HIS A 103 0.03 -13.22 28.36
N ARG A 104 1.33 -13.30 28.07
CA ARG A 104 2.27 -14.09 28.89
C ARG A 104 2.39 -13.52 30.30
N ARG A 105 2.50 -12.19 30.44
CA ARG A 105 2.60 -11.54 31.76
C ARG A 105 1.35 -11.76 32.62
N THR A 106 0.15 -11.66 32.05
CA THR A 106 -1.09 -11.90 32.80
C THR A 106 -1.24 -13.36 33.23
N ARG A 107 -0.83 -14.31 32.38
CA ARG A 107 -0.84 -15.74 32.74
C ARG A 107 0.16 -16.08 33.85
N HIS A 108 1.38 -15.54 33.80
CA HIS A 108 2.37 -15.75 34.88
C HIS A 108 1.89 -15.15 36.21
N ALA A 109 1.40 -13.90 36.18
CA ALA A 109 0.85 -13.26 37.38
C ALA A 109 -0.35 -14.01 37.98
N GLY A 110 -1.19 -14.65 37.15
CA GLY A 110 -2.30 -15.48 37.61
C GLY A 110 -1.86 -16.82 38.22
N ARG A 111 -0.74 -17.39 37.73
CA ARG A 111 -0.18 -18.65 38.22
C ARG A 111 0.50 -18.46 39.58
N ASP A 112 1.29 -17.41 39.75
CA ASP A 112 1.98 -17.10 41.02
C ASP A 112 0.99 -16.80 42.15
N ARG A 113 -0.10 -16.08 41.86
CA ARG A 113 -1.19 -15.84 42.83
C ARG A 113 -1.93 -17.11 43.28
N ARG A 114 -1.97 -18.15 42.44
CA ARG A 114 -2.53 -19.45 42.83
C ARG A 114 -1.54 -20.29 43.62
N ALA A 115 -0.25 -20.20 43.31
CA ALA A 115 0.80 -20.93 44.03
C ALA A 115 1.07 -20.38 45.44
N GLY A 116 0.99 -19.06 45.63
CA GLY A 116 1.14 -18.42 46.95
C GLY A 116 -0.10 -18.47 47.86
N ARG A 117 -1.13 -19.24 47.50
CA ARG A 117 -2.40 -19.35 48.25
C ARG A 117 -2.63 -20.75 48.84
N VAL A 118 -1.59 -21.59 48.84
CA VAL A 118 -1.60 -22.96 49.39
C VAL A 118 -0.81 -22.98 50.69
#